data_AF-X0VJF3-F1
#
_entry.id   AF-X0VJF3-F1
#
_cell.length_a   1.000
_cell.length_b   1.000
_cell.length_c   1.000
_cell.angle_alpha   90.00
_cell.angle_beta   90.00
_cell.angle_gamma   90.00
#
_symmetry.space_group_name_H-M   'P 1'
#
loop_
_entity.id
_entity.type
_entity.pdbx_description
1 polymer ?
#
loop_
_entity_poly.entity_id
_entity_poly.type
_entity_poly.pdbx_seq_one_letter_code
_entity_poly.pdbx_strand_id
1 'polypeptide(L)'
;MRWKLCVAWLVVLMASTWSVSVAEEEEPPTLERSYLGLSRGPLRQAKLVDLPPGTLLHAGSVVVTEEQVMEQIARADEQFRAQLDKNRFYVLEQLGVRALLLGEAQEWARMQQMSTIEETPASLIETYLQSIAGKVRVSDEEIRVFFEKNKNMFGGASLEQVAQMLKPYVLSQKQDEVLAAHVNALSKRYPVELAAQWVKTQARASLDNPVDKARRSGTPTVVDFGAQGCGPCDMMTPILEELRQEYA
;
A
#
# COMPACT_ATOMS: atom_id res chain seq x y z
N MET A 1 -46.42 73.96 -41.36
CA MET A 1 -45.12 73.71 -42.02
C MET A 1 -44.42 72.58 -41.27
N ARG A 2 -44.14 71.46 -41.96
CA ARG A 2 -43.18 70.38 -41.62
C ARG A 2 -43.52 69.36 -40.50
N TRP A 3 -44.20 68.32 -40.96
CA TRP A 3 -44.14 66.88 -40.65
C TRP A 3 -42.75 66.33 -40.25
N LYS A 4 -42.70 65.37 -39.29
CA LYS A 4 -41.88 64.11 -39.20
C LYS A 4 -41.78 63.63 -37.74
N LEU A 5 -42.43 62.53 -37.32
CA LEU A 5 -42.11 61.09 -37.50
C LEU A 5 -40.98 60.55 -36.58
N CYS A 6 -41.31 59.45 -35.89
CA CYS A 6 -40.45 58.37 -35.37
C CYS A 6 -39.64 58.70 -34.09
N VAL A 7 -39.34 57.79 -33.14
CA VAL A 7 -39.16 56.33 -33.16
C VAL A 7 -39.49 55.79 -31.75
N ALA A 8 -40.24 54.69 -31.65
CA ALA A 8 -40.38 53.90 -30.44
C ALA A 8 -39.10 53.06 -30.23
N TRP A 9 -38.43 53.20 -29.07
CA TRP A 9 -37.30 52.37 -28.70
C TRP A 9 -37.77 51.21 -27.81
N LEU A 10 -37.92 50.04 -28.43
CA LEU A 10 -38.00 48.75 -27.76
C LEU A 10 -36.60 48.34 -27.30
N VAL A 11 -36.35 48.39 -26.00
CA VAL A 11 -35.14 47.82 -25.38
C VAL A 11 -35.34 46.31 -25.25
N VAL A 12 -34.75 45.55 -26.17
CA VAL A 12 -34.65 44.09 -26.06
C VAL A 12 -33.42 43.78 -25.19
N LEU A 13 -33.66 43.39 -23.94
CA LEU A 13 -32.66 42.81 -23.04
C LEU A 13 -32.31 41.41 -23.55
N MET A 14 -31.23 41.27 -24.32
CA MET A 14 -30.60 39.97 -24.57
C MET A 14 -29.87 39.54 -23.29
N ALA A 15 -30.50 38.68 -22.50
CA ALA A 15 -29.82 37.93 -21.45
C ALA A 15 -28.94 36.87 -22.10
N SER A 16 -27.67 37.19 -22.32
CA SER A 16 -26.65 36.21 -22.69
C SER A 16 -26.40 35.31 -21.48
N THR A 17 -26.99 34.12 -21.47
CA THR A 17 -26.64 33.06 -20.53
C THR A 17 -25.24 32.53 -20.88
N TRP A 18 -24.23 33.06 -20.21
CA TRP A 18 -22.90 32.46 -20.21
C TRP A 18 -23.01 31.17 -19.41
N SER A 19 -23.14 30.04 -20.10
CA SER A 19 -22.97 28.73 -19.49
C SER A 19 -21.51 28.61 -19.07
N VAL A 20 -21.23 28.89 -17.80
CA VAL A 20 -19.98 28.49 -17.15
C VAL A 20 -20.02 26.96 -17.13
N SER A 21 -19.26 26.33 -18.02
CA SER A 21 -18.93 24.92 -17.89
C SER A 21 -18.07 24.82 -16.64
N VAL A 22 -18.66 24.38 -15.54
CA VAL A 22 -17.89 23.91 -14.39
C VAL A 22 -17.11 22.71 -14.91
N ALA A 23 -15.81 22.89 -15.11
CA ALA A 23 -14.92 21.77 -15.35
C ALA A 23 -15.01 20.90 -14.09
N GLU A 24 -15.54 19.69 -14.25
CA GLU A 24 -15.52 18.68 -13.21
C GLU A 24 -14.03 18.38 -12.96
N GLU A 25 -13.54 18.78 -11.79
CA GLU A 25 -12.15 18.59 -11.39
C GLU A 25 -11.94 17.08 -11.27
N GLU A 26 -11.33 16.46 -12.29
CA GLU A 26 -11.07 15.02 -12.30
C GLU A 26 -10.31 14.65 -11.02
N GLU A 27 -10.85 13.68 -10.27
CA GLU A 27 -10.18 13.23 -9.05
C GLU A 27 -8.74 12.80 -9.37
N PRO A 28 -7.75 13.25 -8.58
CA PRO A 28 -6.35 12.89 -8.82
C PRO A 28 -6.19 11.37 -8.82
N PRO A 29 -5.37 10.82 -9.74
CA PRO A 29 -5.23 9.39 -9.87
C PRO A 29 -4.57 8.80 -8.63
N THR A 30 -4.95 7.55 -8.30
CA THR A 30 -4.30 6.82 -7.22
C THR A 30 -2.92 6.31 -7.63
N LEU A 31 -2.09 6.02 -6.63
CA LEU A 31 -0.78 5.42 -6.83
C LEU A 31 -0.87 4.10 -7.59
N GLU A 32 -1.77 3.19 -7.18
CA GLU A 32 -1.96 1.90 -7.84
C GLU A 32 -2.35 2.04 -9.32
N ARG A 33 -3.23 3.00 -9.63
CA ARG A 33 -3.67 3.27 -11.00
C ARG A 33 -2.53 3.78 -11.88
N SER A 34 -1.63 4.59 -11.31
CA SER A 34 -0.55 5.25 -12.06
C SER A 34 0.73 4.41 -12.13
N TYR A 35 1.04 3.66 -11.08
CA TYR A 35 2.29 2.93 -10.90
C TYR A 35 2.04 1.56 -10.25
N LEU A 36 1.39 0.66 -10.99
CA LEU A 36 1.06 -0.69 -10.54
C LEU A 36 2.28 -1.40 -9.93
N GLY A 37 2.13 -1.82 -8.67
CA GLY A 37 3.15 -2.58 -7.94
C GLY A 37 4.23 -1.73 -7.25
N LEU A 38 4.18 -0.40 -7.34
CA LEU A 38 5.14 0.46 -6.62
C LEU A 38 4.96 0.39 -5.10
N SER A 39 3.71 0.42 -4.64
CA SER A 39 3.34 0.11 -3.26
C SER A 39 2.74 -1.29 -3.22
N ARG A 40 3.19 -2.11 -2.28
CA ARG A 40 2.53 -3.39 -1.93
C ARG A 40 1.74 -3.29 -0.63
N GLY A 41 1.92 -2.18 0.08
CA GLY A 41 1.32 -1.93 1.37
C GLY A 41 0.15 -0.94 1.27
N PRO A 42 -0.06 -0.13 2.30
CA PRO A 42 -1.24 0.71 2.39
C PRO A 42 -1.22 1.89 1.44
N LEU A 43 -0.11 2.36 0.88
CA LEU A 43 -0.13 3.57 0.06
C LEU A 43 -0.73 3.40 -1.34
N ARG A 44 -1.16 2.18 -1.71
CA ARG A 44 -1.77 1.88 -3.02
C ARG A 44 -2.93 2.81 -3.41
N GLN A 45 -3.77 3.21 -2.45
CA GLN A 45 -4.92 4.08 -2.71
C GLN A 45 -4.63 5.57 -2.48
N ALA A 46 -3.39 5.94 -2.15
CA ALA A 46 -3.03 7.34 -1.97
C ALA A 46 -3.16 8.11 -3.30
N LYS A 47 -3.64 9.35 -3.21
CA LYS A 47 -3.85 10.26 -4.34
C LYS A 47 -2.52 10.93 -4.72
N LEU A 48 -2.24 11.01 -6.02
CA LEU A 48 -1.06 11.73 -6.52
C LEU A 48 -1.42 13.20 -6.79
N VAL A 49 -0.80 14.11 -6.04
CA VAL A 49 -1.08 15.55 -6.12
C VAL A 49 0.20 16.38 -6.13
N ASP A 50 0.07 17.66 -6.43
CA ASP A 50 1.17 18.61 -6.27
C ASP A 50 1.24 19.07 -4.80
N LEU A 51 2.27 18.61 -4.09
CA LEU A 51 2.55 19.00 -2.70
C LEU A 51 3.61 20.11 -2.65
N PRO A 52 3.66 20.88 -1.54
CA PRO A 52 4.71 21.87 -1.33
C PRO A 52 6.12 21.26 -1.48
N PRO A 53 7.10 22.03 -1.98
CA PRO A 53 8.47 21.55 -2.14
C PRO A 53 9.02 20.90 -0.86
N GLY A 54 9.65 19.73 -1.01
CA GLY A 54 10.22 18.96 0.10
C GLY A 54 9.20 18.11 0.88
N THR A 55 7.89 18.28 0.67
CA THR A 55 6.85 17.41 1.23
C THR A 55 6.57 16.24 0.30
N LEU A 56 6.62 15.01 0.82
CA LEU A 56 6.45 13.78 0.03
C LEU A 56 5.12 13.08 0.29
N LEU A 57 4.65 13.12 1.54
CA LEU A 57 3.37 12.54 1.97
C LEU A 57 2.66 13.52 2.89
N HIS A 58 1.35 13.66 2.69
CA HIS A 58 0.44 14.41 3.54
C HIS A 58 -0.81 13.57 3.84
N ALA A 59 -1.24 13.53 5.10
CA ALA A 59 -2.47 12.87 5.52
C ALA A 59 -2.98 13.48 6.82
N GLY A 60 -3.82 14.52 6.73
CA GLY A 60 -4.30 15.25 7.89
C GLY A 60 -3.16 15.93 8.66
N SER A 61 -2.88 15.51 9.89
CA SER A 61 -1.75 16.02 10.67
C SER A 61 -0.42 15.34 10.35
N VAL A 62 -0.43 14.25 9.57
CA VAL A 62 0.79 13.52 9.19
C VAL A 62 1.42 14.18 7.97
N VAL A 63 2.70 14.53 8.11
CA VAL A 63 3.55 15.04 7.03
C VAL A 63 4.86 14.25 7.04
N VAL A 64 5.28 13.75 5.89
CA VAL A 64 6.62 13.15 5.71
C VAL A 64 7.38 13.93 4.64
N THR A 65 8.60 14.34 4.96
CA THR A 65 9.46 15.15 4.09
C THR A 65 10.57 14.32 3.44
N GLU A 66 11.17 14.86 2.39
CA GLU A 66 12.33 14.27 1.75
C GLU A 66 13.54 14.20 2.70
N GLU A 67 13.72 15.21 3.54
CA GLU A 67 14.77 15.22 4.57
C GLU A 67 14.64 14.03 5.53
N GLN A 68 13.43 13.72 6.00
CA GLN A 68 13.19 12.58 6.88
C GLN A 68 13.49 11.23 6.19
N VAL A 69 13.17 11.11 4.90
CA VAL A 69 13.53 9.93 4.10
C VAL A 69 15.05 9.78 4.03
N MET A 70 15.77 10.86 3.72
CA MET A 70 17.23 10.84 3.62
C MET A 70 17.90 10.58 4.96
N GLU A 71 17.38 11.15 6.05
CA GLU A 71 17.86 10.89 7.40
C GLU A 71 17.68 9.41 7.79
N GLN A 72 16.53 8.82 7.46
CA GLN A 72 16.28 7.41 7.72
C GLN A 72 17.24 6.49 6.94
N ILE A 73 17.60 6.85 5.70
CA ILE A 73 18.61 6.14 4.92
C ILE A 73 20.00 6.30 5.56
N ALA A 74 20.37 7.50 6.00
CA ALA A 74 21.66 7.76 6.63
C ALA A 74 21.86 6.97 7.94
N ARG A 75 20.78 6.74 8.69
CA ARG A 75 20.79 5.94 9.92
C ARG A 75 20.90 4.42 9.68
N ALA A 76 20.62 3.94 8.47
CA ALA A 76 20.76 2.53 8.14
C ALA A 76 22.23 2.10 8.08
N ASP A 77 22.47 0.81 8.26
CA ASP A 77 23.81 0.22 8.09
C ASP A 77 24.35 0.51 6.69
N GLU A 78 25.64 0.78 6.61
CA GLU A 78 26.32 1.20 5.38
C GLU A 78 26.05 0.24 4.21
N GLN A 79 26.03 -1.07 4.48
CA GLN A 79 25.75 -2.12 3.49
C GLN A 79 24.38 -1.99 2.80
N PHE A 80 23.38 -1.39 3.47
CA PHE A 80 22.02 -1.26 2.94
C PHE A 80 21.72 0.13 2.34
N ARG A 81 22.55 1.15 2.62
CA ARG A 81 22.27 2.54 2.22
C ARG A 81 22.07 2.68 0.72
N ALA A 82 22.92 2.07 -0.10
CA ALA A 82 22.80 2.13 -1.56
C ALA A 82 21.49 1.48 -2.06
N GLN A 83 21.08 0.37 -1.45
CA GLN A 83 19.83 -0.29 -1.81
C GLN A 83 18.61 0.53 -1.38
N LEU A 84 18.64 1.12 -0.19
CA LEU A 84 17.57 2.02 0.28
C LEU A 84 17.50 3.30 -0.54
N ASP A 85 18.65 3.83 -0.97
CA ASP A 85 18.72 5.01 -1.85
C ASP A 85 18.14 4.71 -3.24
N LYS A 86 18.32 3.50 -3.76
CA LYS A 86 17.63 3.07 -5.00
C LYS A 86 16.12 2.89 -4.81
N ASN A 87 15.67 2.70 -3.57
CA ASN A 87 14.28 2.37 -3.22
C ASN A 87 13.69 3.38 -2.22
N ARG A 88 13.91 4.69 -2.41
CA ARG A 88 13.44 5.71 -1.46
C ARG A 88 11.92 5.70 -1.24
N PHE A 89 11.15 5.27 -2.24
CA PHE A 89 9.69 5.10 -2.08
C PHE A 89 9.35 4.10 -0.96
N TYR A 90 10.11 3.00 -0.84
CA TYR A 90 9.94 2.05 0.26
C TYR A 90 10.17 2.72 1.61
N VAL A 91 11.20 3.56 1.72
CA VAL A 91 11.50 4.30 2.96
C VAL A 91 10.39 5.29 3.30
N LEU A 92 9.89 6.04 2.30
CA LEU A 92 8.72 6.91 2.46
C LEU A 92 7.52 6.13 2.97
N GLU A 93 7.24 4.96 2.39
CA GLU A 93 6.12 4.12 2.80
C GLU A 93 6.26 3.69 4.26
N GLN A 94 7.44 3.24 4.69
CA GLN A 94 7.68 2.86 6.09
C GLN A 94 7.45 4.04 7.06
N LEU A 95 7.94 5.24 6.72
CA LEU A 95 7.75 6.43 7.54
C LEU A 95 6.28 6.85 7.60
N GLY A 96 5.59 6.88 6.46
CA GLY A 96 4.18 7.23 6.37
C GLY A 96 3.29 6.27 7.15
N VAL A 97 3.49 4.97 6.98
CA VAL A 97 2.74 3.94 7.71
C VAL A 97 2.95 4.04 9.20
N ARG A 98 4.19 4.19 9.65
CA ARG A 98 4.49 4.35 11.07
C ARG A 98 3.82 5.59 11.66
N ALA A 99 3.85 6.72 10.94
CA ALA A 99 3.23 7.96 11.40
C ALA A 99 1.70 7.85 11.48
N LEU A 100 1.07 7.22 10.49
CA LEU A 100 -0.38 6.97 10.49
C LEU A 100 -0.79 6.02 11.64
N LEU A 101 -0.04 4.93 11.84
CA LEU A 101 -0.27 4.01 12.95
C LEU A 101 -0.07 4.67 14.31
N LEU A 102 0.93 5.56 14.44
CA LEU A 102 1.11 6.33 15.66
C LEU A 102 -0.10 7.20 15.96
N GLY A 103 -0.67 7.86 14.94
CA GLY A 103 -1.90 8.64 15.09
C GLY A 103 -3.08 7.79 15.57
N GLU A 104 -3.28 6.59 15.00
CA GLU A 104 -4.30 5.65 15.46
C GLU A 104 -4.06 5.19 16.89
N ALA A 105 -2.82 4.86 17.24
CA ALA A 105 -2.46 4.39 18.57
C ALA A 105 -2.63 5.47 19.65
N GLN A 106 -2.29 6.72 19.34
CA GLN A 106 -2.51 7.87 20.23
C GLN A 106 -3.99 8.13 20.47
N GLU A 107 -4.81 8.09 19.41
CA GLU A 107 -6.25 8.27 19.54
C GLU A 107 -6.89 7.12 20.33
N TRP A 108 -6.44 5.88 20.09
CA TRP A 108 -6.85 4.73 20.88
C TRP A 108 -6.50 4.88 22.36
N ALA A 109 -5.25 5.24 22.69
CA ALA A 109 -4.82 5.45 24.07
C ALA A 109 -5.62 6.56 24.76
N ARG A 110 -5.92 7.66 24.05
CA ARG A 110 -6.79 8.74 24.53
C ARG A 110 -8.20 8.24 24.85
N MET A 111 -8.79 7.42 23.97
CA MET A 111 -10.11 6.81 24.21
C MET A 111 -10.10 5.83 25.40
N GLN A 112 -9.00 5.12 25.62
CA GLN A 112 -8.81 4.22 26.76
C GLN A 112 -8.37 4.95 28.05
N GLN A 113 -8.19 6.28 28.01
CA GLN A 113 -7.66 7.08 29.12
C GLN A 113 -6.32 6.56 29.67
N MET A 114 -5.48 6.01 28.77
CA MET A 114 -4.17 5.48 29.12
C MET A 114 -3.15 6.61 29.23
N SER A 115 -2.24 6.53 30.21
CA SER A 115 -1.07 7.41 30.27
C SER A 115 -0.05 6.97 29.23
N THR A 116 0.40 7.88 28.38
CA THR A 116 1.43 7.63 27.36
C THR A 116 2.75 8.31 27.68
N ILE A 117 2.94 8.82 28.91
CA ILE A 117 4.08 9.68 29.29
C ILE A 117 5.42 8.95 29.15
N GLU A 118 5.46 7.66 29.44
CA GLU A 118 6.68 6.85 29.41
C GLU A 118 6.80 5.98 28.15
N GLU A 119 5.79 5.99 27.27
CA GLU A 119 5.81 5.15 26.09
C GLU A 119 6.56 5.80 24.93
N THR A 120 7.45 5.03 24.31
CA THR A 120 8.02 5.43 23.02
C THR A 120 6.95 5.31 21.92
N PRO A 121 7.08 6.04 20.81
CA PRO A 121 6.16 5.87 19.67
C PRO A 121 6.08 4.44 19.15
N ALA A 122 7.18 3.67 19.23
CA ALA A 122 7.19 2.28 18.78
C ALA A 122 6.39 1.37 19.73
N SER A 123 6.62 1.48 21.04
CA SER A 123 5.90 0.68 22.04
C SER A 123 4.40 0.97 22.04
N LEU A 124 4.00 2.24 21.86
CA LEU A 124 2.59 2.61 21.78
C LEU A 124 1.89 1.98 20.56
N ILE A 125 2.54 1.99 19.40
CA ILE A 125 2.02 1.30 18.19
C ILE A 125 1.91 -0.21 18.46
N GLU A 126 2.93 -0.82 19.07
CA GLU A 126 2.91 -2.25 19.37
C GLU A 126 1.75 -2.62 20.29
N THR A 127 1.59 -1.91 21.42
CA THR A 127 0.48 -2.10 22.35
C THR A 127 -0.87 -1.95 21.66
N TYR A 128 -1.01 -0.94 20.80
CA TYR A 128 -2.23 -0.75 20.00
C TYR A 128 -2.52 -1.94 19.09
N LEU A 129 -1.54 -2.40 18.30
CA LEU A 129 -1.72 -3.55 17.41
C LEU A 129 -2.01 -4.84 18.19
N GLN A 130 -1.35 -5.05 19.34
CA GLN A 130 -1.64 -6.17 20.23
C GLN A 130 -3.09 -6.13 20.76
N SER A 131 -3.65 -4.94 21.02
CA SER A 131 -5.07 -4.80 21.41
C SER A 131 -6.05 -5.27 20.33
N ILE A 132 -5.64 -5.21 19.05
CA ILE A 132 -6.40 -5.71 17.90
C ILE A 132 -6.22 -7.23 17.80
N ALA A 133 -4.99 -7.71 17.75
CA ALA A 133 -4.66 -9.13 17.63
C ALA A 133 -5.17 -9.97 18.82
N GLY A 134 -5.17 -9.40 20.02
CA GLY A 134 -5.65 -10.03 21.25
C GLY A 134 -7.15 -10.33 21.27
N LYS A 135 -7.93 -9.79 20.32
CA LYS A 135 -9.36 -10.11 20.14
C LYS A 135 -9.60 -11.31 19.23
N VAL A 136 -8.59 -11.73 18.47
CA VAL A 136 -8.70 -12.85 17.52
C VAL A 136 -8.81 -14.17 18.28
N ARG A 137 -9.73 -15.02 17.84
CA ARG A 137 -9.94 -16.38 18.37
C ARG A 137 -9.90 -17.37 17.21
N VAL A 138 -9.57 -18.61 17.54
CA VAL A 138 -9.61 -19.74 16.60
C VAL A 138 -10.55 -20.80 17.16
N SER A 139 -11.45 -21.28 16.31
CA SER A 139 -12.39 -22.36 16.57
C SER A 139 -11.83 -23.70 16.08
N ASP A 140 -12.37 -24.80 16.61
CA ASP A 140 -11.95 -26.15 16.22
C ASP A 140 -12.26 -26.44 14.74
N GLU A 141 -13.33 -25.86 14.21
CA GLU A 141 -13.69 -25.93 12.79
C GLU A 141 -12.63 -25.30 11.89
N GLU A 142 -12.06 -24.16 12.30
CA GLU A 142 -11.00 -23.50 11.53
C GLU A 142 -9.69 -24.30 11.55
N ILE A 143 -9.39 -24.97 12.67
CA ILE A 143 -8.26 -25.90 12.76
C ILE A 143 -8.49 -27.08 11.81
N ARG A 144 -9.71 -27.63 11.78
CA ARG A 144 -10.08 -28.71 10.86
C ARG A 144 -9.92 -28.28 9.41
N VAL A 145 -10.46 -27.11 9.03
CA VAL A 145 -10.33 -26.58 7.66
C VAL A 145 -8.87 -26.36 7.28
N PHE A 146 -8.06 -25.82 8.20
CA PHE A 146 -6.63 -25.65 7.96
C PHE A 146 -5.95 -27.00 7.73
N PHE A 147 -6.19 -28.00 8.58
CA PHE A 147 -5.62 -29.33 8.43
C PHE A 147 -5.99 -29.97 7.09
N GLU A 148 -7.27 -29.93 6.71
CA GLU A 148 -7.78 -30.52 5.47
C GLU A 148 -7.11 -29.92 4.22
N LYS A 149 -6.91 -28.60 4.19
CA LYS A 149 -6.23 -27.91 3.07
C LYS A 149 -4.73 -28.24 2.97
N ASN A 150 -4.16 -28.76 4.05
CA ASN A 150 -2.71 -28.87 4.25
C ASN A 150 -2.26 -30.30 4.55
N LYS A 151 -3.11 -31.32 4.35
CA LYS A 151 -2.88 -32.73 4.70
C LYS A 151 -1.52 -33.27 4.27
N ASN A 152 -1.07 -32.89 3.08
CA ASN A 152 0.18 -33.34 2.50
C ASN A 152 1.41 -32.94 3.35
N MET A 153 1.31 -31.90 4.18
CA MET A 153 2.39 -31.43 5.04
C MET A 153 2.52 -32.24 6.35
N PHE A 154 1.52 -33.05 6.71
CA PHE A 154 1.49 -33.75 8.01
C PHE A 154 1.88 -35.23 7.93
N GLY A 155 2.40 -35.70 6.79
CA GLY A 155 2.96 -37.06 6.67
C GLY A 155 1.98 -38.19 7.03
N GLY A 156 0.67 -37.97 6.87
CA GLY A 156 -0.37 -38.95 7.20
C GLY A 156 -0.87 -38.92 8.65
N ALA A 157 -0.40 -38.00 9.50
CA ALA A 157 -0.93 -37.81 10.85
C ALA A 157 -2.42 -37.38 10.82
N SER A 158 -3.21 -37.81 11.81
CA SER A 158 -4.62 -37.42 11.94
C SER A 158 -4.77 -36.04 12.58
N LEU A 159 -5.94 -35.42 12.41
CA LEU A 159 -6.25 -34.13 13.01
C LEU A 159 -6.10 -34.17 14.54
N GLU A 160 -6.55 -35.24 15.19
CA GLU A 160 -6.49 -35.39 16.65
C GLU A 160 -5.05 -35.36 17.16
N GLN A 161 -4.11 -35.91 16.39
CA GLN A 161 -2.69 -35.94 16.74
C GLN A 161 -2.03 -34.57 16.66
N VAL A 162 -2.49 -33.71 15.74
CA VAL A 162 -1.84 -32.42 15.45
C VAL A 162 -2.64 -31.20 15.90
N ALA A 163 -3.93 -31.33 16.25
CA ALA A 163 -4.83 -30.21 16.52
C ALA A 163 -4.32 -29.27 17.62
N GLN A 164 -3.74 -29.81 18.70
CA GLN A 164 -3.18 -28.99 19.78
C GLN A 164 -1.98 -28.15 19.32
N MET A 165 -1.15 -28.69 18.41
CA MET A 165 -0.01 -27.96 17.84
C MET A 165 -0.44 -26.97 16.76
N LEU A 166 -1.51 -27.29 16.01
CA LEU A 166 -2.04 -26.41 14.98
C LEU A 166 -2.73 -25.18 15.54
N LYS A 167 -3.39 -25.31 16.70
CA LYS A 167 -4.14 -24.21 17.31
C LYS A 167 -3.35 -22.89 17.44
N PRO A 168 -2.15 -22.85 18.08
CA PRO A 168 -1.38 -21.60 18.16
C PRO A 168 -0.88 -21.11 16.80
N TYR A 169 -0.55 -22.02 15.88
CA TYR A 169 -0.10 -21.65 14.53
C TYR A 169 -1.22 -20.96 13.74
N VAL A 170 -2.40 -21.58 13.68
CA VAL A 170 -3.58 -21.02 13.00
C VAL A 170 -4.02 -19.71 13.67
N LEU A 171 -3.93 -19.62 15.00
CA LEU A 171 -4.20 -18.37 15.70
C LEU A 171 -3.24 -17.26 15.29
N SER A 172 -1.93 -17.52 15.26
CA SER A 172 -0.91 -16.56 14.83
C SER A 172 -1.14 -16.11 13.39
N GLN A 173 -1.38 -17.04 12.47
CA GLN A 173 -1.68 -16.72 11.07
C GLN A 173 -2.90 -15.79 10.95
N LYS A 174 -3.97 -16.07 11.68
CA LYS A 174 -5.16 -15.20 11.71
C LYS A 174 -4.88 -13.82 12.32
N GLN A 175 -4.04 -13.75 13.36
CA GLN A 175 -3.64 -12.48 13.94
C GLN A 175 -2.86 -11.64 12.93
N ASP A 176 -1.90 -12.24 12.23
CA ASP A 176 -1.11 -11.59 11.18
C ASP A 176 -2.01 -11.10 10.03
N GLU A 177 -2.98 -11.91 9.60
CA GLU A 177 -3.95 -11.51 8.57
C GLU A 177 -4.80 -10.30 8.99
N VAL A 178 -5.30 -10.29 10.24
CA VAL A 178 -6.08 -9.16 10.77
C VAL A 178 -5.24 -7.90 10.86
N LEU A 179 -4.00 -8.01 11.35
CA LEU A 179 -3.08 -6.86 11.44
C LEU A 179 -2.70 -6.35 10.04
N ALA A 180 -2.37 -7.24 9.11
CA ALA A 180 -2.06 -6.87 7.73
C ALA A 180 -3.25 -6.19 7.05
N ALA A 181 -4.47 -6.71 7.24
CA ALA A 181 -5.69 -6.07 6.73
C ALA A 181 -5.92 -4.68 7.36
N HIS A 182 -5.70 -4.55 8.68
CA HIS A 182 -5.81 -3.29 9.39
C HIS A 182 -4.86 -2.24 8.84
N VAL A 183 -3.58 -2.60 8.67
CA VAL A 183 -2.54 -1.73 8.09
C VAL A 183 -2.88 -1.39 6.64
N ASN A 184 -3.20 -2.38 5.79
CA ASN A 184 -3.48 -2.15 4.37
C ASN A 184 -4.69 -1.25 4.10
N ALA A 185 -5.61 -1.13 5.07
CA ALA A 185 -6.76 -0.24 4.98
C ALA A 185 -6.47 1.21 5.41
N LEU A 186 -5.23 1.56 5.84
CA LEU A 186 -4.88 2.91 6.29
C LEU A 186 -5.19 3.99 5.24
N SER A 187 -4.78 3.82 3.98
CA SER A 187 -5.07 4.83 2.93
C SER A 187 -6.53 4.93 2.52
N LYS A 188 -7.37 4.00 2.95
CA LYS A 188 -8.82 4.11 2.78
C LYS A 188 -9.46 4.89 3.94
N ARG A 189 -8.87 4.79 5.14
CA ARG A 189 -9.32 5.52 6.34
C ARG A 189 -8.83 6.96 6.37
N TYR A 190 -7.63 7.18 5.82
CA TYR A 190 -7.00 8.50 5.74
C TYR A 190 -6.89 8.92 4.28
N PRO A 191 -7.31 10.15 3.93
CA PRO A 191 -7.01 10.72 2.63
C PRO A 191 -5.50 10.99 2.55
N VAL A 192 -4.75 10.01 2.05
CA VAL A 192 -3.30 10.13 1.88
C VAL A 192 -3.00 10.72 0.51
N GLU A 193 -2.19 11.77 0.51
CA GLU A 193 -1.70 12.47 -0.66
C GLU A 193 -0.19 12.27 -0.79
N LEU A 194 0.29 12.05 -2.01
CA LEU A 194 1.71 11.87 -2.32
C LEU A 194 2.16 12.86 -3.39
N ALA A 195 3.40 13.34 -3.26
CA ALA A 195 4.01 14.26 -4.22
C ALA A 195 4.20 13.60 -5.59
N ALA A 196 3.36 13.95 -6.57
CA ALA A 196 3.27 13.27 -7.86
C ALA A 196 4.61 13.23 -8.62
N GLN A 197 5.32 14.37 -8.71
CA GLN A 197 6.60 14.44 -9.45
C GLN A 197 7.71 13.61 -8.80
N TRP A 198 7.76 13.58 -7.47
CA TRP A 198 8.73 12.77 -6.74
C TRP A 198 8.42 11.28 -6.92
N VAL A 199 7.15 10.88 -6.75
CA VAL A 199 6.71 9.48 -6.96
C VAL A 199 7.03 9.00 -8.37
N LYS A 200 6.79 9.83 -9.39
CA LYS A 200 7.15 9.52 -10.79
C LYS A 200 8.63 9.20 -10.96
N THR A 201 9.50 9.94 -10.26
CA THR A 201 10.94 9.72 -10.30
C THR A 201 11.31 8.42 -9.60
N GLN A 202 10.76 8.15 -8.42
CA GLN A 202 11.02 6.91 -7.69
C GLN A 202 10.48 5.69 -8.40
N ALA A 203 9.29 5.78 -9.01
CA ALA A 203 8.69 4.69 -9.77
C ALA A 203 9.63 4.20 -10.88
N ARG A 204 10.28 5.12 -11.60
CA ARG A 204 11.25 4.75 -12.65
C ARG A 204 12.44 3.96 -12.09
N ALA A 205 12.95 4.32 -10.92
CA ALA A 205 14.11 3.66 -10.31
C ALA A 205 13.74 2.32 -9.65
N SER A 206 12.66 2.30 -8.85
CA SER A 206 12.25 1.13 -8.07
C SER A 206 11.68 0.01 -8.95
N LEU A 207 10.98 0.37 -10.02
CA LEU A 207 10.35 -0.58 -10.93
C LEU A 207 11.26 -1.05 -12.07
N ASP A 208 12.50 -0.58 -12.12
CA ASP A 208 13.50 -1.01 -13.10
C ASP A 208 14.20 -2.30 -12.65
N ASN A 209 13.43 -3.39 -12.65
CA ASN A 209 13.93 -4.75 -12.43
C ASN A 209 13.16 -5.76 -13.30
N PRO A 210 13.74 -6.94 -13.58
CA PRO A 210 13.13 -7.93 -14.48
C PRO A 210 11.74 -8.39 -14.03
N VAL A 211 11.55 -8.60 -12.73
CA VAL A 211 10.29 -9.11 -12.16
C VAL A 211 9.16 -8.10 -12.35
N ASP A 212 9.40 -6.82 -12.06
CA ASP A 212 8.38 -5.79 -12.20
C ASP A 212 8.12 -5.43 -13.66
N LYS A 213 9.13 -5.52 -14.55
CA LYS A 213 8.93 -5.44 -16.00
C LYS A 213 8.02 -6.55 -16.51
N ALA A 214 8.27 -7.79 -16.08
CA ALA A 214 7.44 -8.94 -16.44
C ALA A 214 6.02 -8.83 -15.88
N ARG A 215 5.85 -8.37 -14.63
CA ARG A 215 4.52 -8.14 -14.03
C ARG A 215 3.67 -7.13 -14.82
N ARG A 216 4.31 -6.13 -15.45
CA ARG A 216 3.64 -5.10 -16.26
C ARG A 216 3.46 -5.47 -17.72
N SER A 217 4.02 -6.58 -18.20
CA SER A 217 3.87 -6.98 -19.61
C SER A 217 2.46 -7.48 -19.93
N GLY A 218 1.69 -7.87 -18.91
CA GLY A 218 0.39 -8.54 -19.09
C GLY A 218 0.52 -10.02 -19.45
N THR A 219 1.74 -10.54 -19.58
CA THR A 219 2.01 -11.95 -19.91
C THR A 219 2.14 -12.79 -18.63
N PRO A 220 1.53 -13.99 -18.56
CA PRO A 220 1.84 -14.97 -17.52
C PRO A 220 3.35 -15.17 -17.43
N THR A 221 3.92 -14.96 -16.24
CA THR A 221 5.37 -15.00 -16.02
C THR A 221 5.67 -16.09 -14.99
N VAL A 222 6.62 -16.97 -15.34
CA VAL A 222 7.24 -17.91 -14.40
C VAL A 222 8.60 -17.34 -14.00
N VAL A 223 8.87 -17.26 -12.70
CA VAL A 223 10.17 -16.85 -12.16
C VAL A 223 10.82 -18.07 -11.53
N ASP A 224 11.98 -18.46 -12.04
CA ASP A 224 12.77 -19.56 -11.49
C ASP A 224 13.73 -19.05 -10.40
N PHE A 225 13.57 -19.58 -9.19
CA PHE A 225 14.46 -19.35 -8.05
C PHE A 225 15.37 -20.56 -7.77
N GLY A 226 15.41 -21.52 -8.68
CA GLY A 226 16.28 -22.68 -8.62
C GLY A 226 17.76 -22.30 -8.61
N ALA A 227 18.56 -23.19 -8.04
CA ALA A 227 20.01 -23.08 -8.02
C ALA A 227 20.62 -24.31 -8.69
N GLN A 228 21.76 -24.14 -9.37
CA GLN A 228 22.48 -25.27 -9.94
C GLN A 228 22.91 -26.25 -8.82
N GLY A 229 22.69 -27.54 -9.03
CA GLY A 229 23.01 -28.58 -8.04
C GLY A 229 21.95 -28.76 -6.96
N CYS A 230 20.82 -28.04 -7.05
CA CYS A 230 19.61 -28.39 -6.32
C CYS A 230 18.91 -29.51 -7.09
N GLY A 231 19.01 -30.76 -6.60
CA GLY A 231 18.45 -31.93 -7.31
C GLY A 231 17.01 -31.75 -7.82
N PRO A 232 16.03 -31.34 -6.98
CA PRO A 232 14.67 -31.04 -7.45
C PRO A 232 14.59 -29.89 -8.47
N CYS A 233 15.44 -28.88 -8.35
CA CYS A 233 15.49 -27.75 -9.28
C CYS A 233 16.05 -28.19 -10.65
N ASP A 234 17.13 -28.98 -10.65
CA ASP A 234 17.75 -29.52 -11.86
C ASP A 234 16.78 -30.43 -12.64
N MET A 235 15.89 -31.13 -11.94
CA MET A 235 14.80 -31.89 -12.55
C MET A 235 13.73 -31.01 -13.22
N MET A 236 13.52 -29.79 -12.73
CA MET A 236 12.58 -28.82 -13.32
C MET A 236 13.17 -28.07 -14.52
N THR A 237 14.48 -27.88 -14.57
CA THR A 237 15.20 -27.19 -15.66
C THR A 237 14.75 -27.61 -17.07
N PRO A 238 14.67 -28.91 -17.45
CA PRO A 238 14.23 -29.28 -18.80
C PRO A 238 12.78 -28.85 -19.09
N ILE A 239 11.88 -28.96 -18.11
CA ILE A 239 10.47 -28.54 -18.25
C ILE A 239 10.40 -27.02 -18.46
N LEU A 240 11.18 -26.25 -17.71
CA LEU A 240 11.23 -24.79 -17.86
C LEU A 240 11.79 -24.38 -19.23
N GLU A 241 12.78 -25.11 -19.76
CA GLU A 241 13.34 -24.84 -21.08
C GLU A 241 12.35 -25.20 -22.22
N GLU A 242 11.59 -26.30 -22.08
CA GLU A 242 10.49 -26.63 -22.99
C GLU A 242 9.41 -25.53 -22.99
N LEU A 243 8.97 -25.10 -21.81
CA LEU A 243 8.00 -24.00 -21.68
C LEU A 243 8.52 -22.70 -22.30
N ARG A 244 9.81 -22.41 -22.15
CA ARG A 244 10.44 -21.24 -22.77
C ARG A 244 10.42 -21.33 -24.29
N GLN A 245 10.67 -22.50 -24.86
CA GLN A 245 10.65 -22.69 -26.32
C GLN A 245 9.23 -22.59 -26.89
N GLU A 246 8.22 -23.02 -26.14
CA GLU A 246 6.83 -23.02 -26.59
C GLU A 246 6.15 -21.65 -26.42
N TYR A 247 6.49 -20.89 -25.37
CA TYR A 247 5.70 -19.72 -24.94
C TYR A 247 6.47 -18.40 -24.78
N ALA A 248 7.81 -18.36 -24.82
CA ALA A 248 8.61 -17.14 -24.60
C ALA A 248 9.21 -16.57 -25.90
#